data_AF-A0A536Q8E6-F1
#
_entry.id   AF-A0A536Q8E6-F1
#
_cell.length_a   1.000
_cell.length_b   1.000
_cell.length_c   1.000
_cell.angle_alpha   90.00
_cell.angle_beta   90.00
_cell.angle_gamma   90.00
#
_symmetry.space_group_name_H-M   'P 1'
#
loop_
_entity.id
_entity.type
_entity.pdbx_description
1 polymer ?
#
loop_
_entity_poly.entity_id
_entity_poly.type
_entity_poly.pdbx_seq_one_letter_code
_entity_poly.pdbx_strand_id
1 'polypeptide(L)' 'SDTAPSLSQRFGIRGIPTLLLLDHGKEVARIVGAHPAPTLNEWVDGQLGKTSASAT' A
#
# COMPACT_ATOMS: atom_id res chain seq x y z
N SER A 1 -1.79 -22.25 5.54
CA SER A 1 -1.32 -21.87 4.20
C SER A 1 -1.95 -20.54 3.82
N ASP A 2 -1.43 -19.84 2.81
CA ASP A 2 -2.06 -18.64 2.24
C ASP A 2 -3.38 -19.02 1.55
N THR A 3 -4.46 -18.28 1.83
CA THR A 3 -5.80 -18.50 1.27
C THR A 3 -6.06 -17.70 -0.01
N ALA A 4 -5.16 -16.77 -0.38
CA ALA A 4 -5.27 -15.94 -1.58
C ALA A 4 -3.93 -15.83 -2.36
N PRO A 5 -3.31 -16.96 -2.75
CA PRO A 5 -1.98 -16.96 -3.37
C PRO A 5 -1.92 -16.19 -4.70
N SER A 6 -3.01 -16.18 -5.48
CA SER A 6 -3.09 -15.42 -6.73
C SER A 6 -3.07 -13.90 -6.51
N LEU A 7 -3.61 -13.43 -5.38
CA LEU A 7 -3.58 -12.02 -4.99
C LEU A 7 -2.16 -11.63 -4.58
N SER A 8 -1.52 -12.47 -3.74
CA SER A 8 -0.12 -12.31 -3.34
C SER A 8 0.81 -12.24 -4.56
N GLN A 9 0.60 -13.11 -5.56
CA GLN A 9 1.34 -13.10 -6.82
C GLN A 9 1.07 -11.85 -7.66
N ARG A 10 -0.21 -11.48 -7.86
CA ARG A 10 -0.60 -10.30 -8.65
C ARG A 10 0.06 -9.02 -8.16
N PHE A 11 0.18 -8.84 -6.84
CA PHE A 11 0.78 -7.66 -6.23
C PHE A 11 2.26 -7.84 -5.85
N GLY A 12 2.85 -9.00 -6.14
CA GLY A 12 4.26 -9.28 -5.88
C GLY A 12 4.62 -9.23 -4.40
N ILE A 13 3.76 -9.76 -3.52
CA ILE A 13 3.98 -9.79 -2.07
C ILE A 13 5.10 -10.76 -1.73
N ARG A 14 6.20 -10.26 -1.16
CA ARG A 14 7.40 -11.05 -0.79
C ARG A 14 7.67 -11.10 0.72
N GLY A 15 6.85 -10.42 1.52
CA GLY A 15 6.97 -10.36 2.97
C GLY A 15 5.64 -9.94 3.59
N ILE A 16 5.40 -10.36 4.83
CA ILE A 16 4.18 -10.04 5.58
C ILE A 16 4.52 -9.42 6.95
N PRO A 17 3.71 -8.47 7.45
CA PRO A 17 2.57 -7.84 6.77
C PRO A 17 3.02 -6.86 5.66
N THR A 18 2.17 -6.66 4.64
CA THR A 18 2.34 -5.64 3.58
C THR A 18 1.04 -4.86 3.42
N LEU A 19 1.13 -3.54 3.35
CA LEU A 19 0.01 -2.66 2.98
C LEU A 19 0.28 -2.02 1.62
N LEU A 20 -0.75 -1.98 0.78
CA LEU A 20 -0.72 -1.32 -0.53
C LEU A 20 -1.77 -0.22 -0.54
N LEU A 21 -1.38 0.96 -1.04
CA LEU A 21 -2.31 2.04 -1.34
C LEU A 21 -2.62 1.97 -2.84
N LEU A 22 -3.91 1.85 -3.16
CA LEU A 22 -4.40 1.77 -4.52
C LEU A 22 -5.23 3.02 -4.83
N ASP A 23 -5.01 3.59 -6.01
CA ASP A 23 -5.83 4.64 -6.60
C ASP A 23 -6.33 4.19 -7.98
N HIS A 24 -7.65 4.21 -8.18
CA HIS A 24 -8.29 3.70 -9.39
C HIS A 24 -7.77 2.33 -9.88
N GLY A 25 -7.46 1.43 -8.93
CA GLY A 25 -6.96 0.07 -9.22
C GLY A 25 -5.47 -0.02 -9.55
N LYS A 26 -4.74 1.10 -9.51
CA LYS A 26 -3.27 1.15 -9.66
C LYS A 26 -2.61 1.33 -8.31
N GLU A 27 -1.50 0.65 -8.09
CA GLU A 27 -0.70 0.86 -6.88
C GLU A 27 0.01 2.21 -6.96
N VAL A 28 -0.18 3.03 -5.93
CA VAL A 28 0.48 4.35 -5.80
C VAL A 28 1.53 4.37 -4.68
N ALA A 29 1.41 3.47 -3.70
CA ALA A 29 2.42 3.31 -2.66
C ALA A 29 2.34 1.92 -2.01
N ARG A 30 3.44 1.48 -1.38
CA ARG A 30 3.48 0.29 -0.53
C ARG A 30 4.31 0.52 0.73
N ILE A 31 4.01 -0.22 1.77
CA ILE A 31 4.84 -0.35 2.97
C ILE A 31 4.88 -1.82 3.42
N VAL A 32 6.07 -2.31 3.75
CA VAL A 32 6.32 -3.71 4.15
C VAL A 32 6.80 -3.73 5.59
N GLY A 33 6.37 -4.74 6.34
CA GLY A 33 6.70 -4.95 7.74
C GLY A 33 5.65 -4.37 8.68
N ALA A 34 5.76 -4.74 9.96
CA ALA A 34 4.91 -4.20 11.01
C ALA A 34 5.41 -2.81 11.41
N HIS A 35 4.52 -1.82 11.36
CA HIS A 35 4.80 -0.45 11.78
C HIS A 35 3.77 -0.02 12.85
N PRO A 36 4.15 0.90 13.76
CA PRO A 36 3.19 1.51 14.67
C PRO A 36 2.08 2.26 13.92
N ALA A 37 0.88 2.32 14.51
CA ALA A 37 -0.25 3.01 13.91
C ALA A 37 0.03 4.49 13.53
N PRO A 38 0.76 5.30 14.33
CA PRO A 38 1.09 6.67 13.93
C PRO A 38 1.91 6.74 12.64
N THR A 39 2.90 5.85 12.48
CA THR A 39 3.71 5.77 11.25
C THR A 39 2.86 5.42 10.03
N LEU A 40 1.86 4.54 10.20
CA LEU A 40 0.94 4.18 9.12
C LEU A 40 0.04 5.36 8.73
N ASN A 41 -0.45 6.11 9.71
CA ASN A 41 -1.28 7.30 9.46
C ASN A 41 -0.50 8.38 8.69
N GLU A 42 0.70 8.72 9.17
CA GLU A 42 1.58 9.69 8.49
C GLU A 42 1.92 9.25 7.06
N TRP A 43 2.14 7.94 6.86
CA TRP A 43 2.39 7.39 5.54
C TRP A 43 1.18 7.57 4.60
N VAL A 44 -0.04 7.28 5.05
CA VAL A 44 -1.27 7.49 4.24
C VAL A 44 -1.47 8.97 3.92
N ASP A 45 -1.41 9.84 4.93
CA ASP A 45 -1.63 11.29 4.77
C ASP A 45 -0.63 11.89 3.77
N GLY A 46 0.64 11.45 3.85
CA GLY A 46 1.70 11.86 2.94
C GLY A 46 1.50 11.40 1.49
N GLN A 47 0.71 10.37 1.22
CA GLN A 47 0.34 9.99 -0.16
C GLN A 47 -0.89 10.74 -0.66
N LEU A 48 -1.90 10.95 0.19
CA LEU A 48 -3.12 11.67 -0.19
C LEU A 48 -2.84 13.11 -0.62
N GLY A 49 -1.88 13.77 0.04
CA GLY A 49 -1.42 15.11 -0.35
C GLY A 49 -0.68 15.16 -1.70
N LYS A 50 -0.20 14.02 -2.22
CA LYS A 50 0.51 13.91 -3.50
C LYS A 50 -0.42 13.55 -4.66
N THR A 51 -1.46 12.75 -4.40
CA THR A 51 -2.45 12.34 -5.42
C THR A 51 -3.25 13.54 -5.96
N SER A 52 -3.64 14.49 -5.11
CA SER A 52 -4.38 15.69 -5.50
C SER A 52 -3.59 16.64 -6.41
N ALA A 53 -2.25 16.58 -6.42
CA ALA A 53 -1.39 17.44 -7.21
C ALA A 53 -1.15 16.95 -8.66
N SER A 54 -1.45 15.69 -8.97
CA SER A 54 -1.18 15.08 -10.29
C SER A 54 -2.39 15.12 -11.26
N ALA A 55 -3.50 15.74 -10.88
CA ALA A 55 -4.73 15.80 -11.68
C ALA A 55 -4.90 17.10 -12.51
N THR A 56 -3.80 17.77 -12.88
CA THR A 56 -3.82 19.00 -13.69
C THR A 56 -3.15 18.80 -15.04
#